data_AF-A0A415DYH2-F1
#
_entry.id   AF-A0A415DYH2-F1
#
_cell.length_a   1.000
_cell.length_b   1.000
_cell.length_c   1.000
_cell.angle_alpha   90.00
_cell.angle_beta   90.00
_cell.angle_gamma   90.00
#
_symmetry.space_group_name_H-M   'P 1'
#
loop_
_entity.id
_entity.type
_entity.pdbx_description
1 polymer ?
#
loop_
_entity_poly.entity_id
_entity_poly.type
_entity_poly.pdbx_seq_one_letter_code
_entity_poly.pdbx_strand_id
1 'polypeptide(L)'
;MSSVWERGVELPKFETVKSDKKVDVLIIGGGMAGLLCGYFLQGRGAKYAIIEKNRIAGGVTKNTTAKITSQHGLIYSGLCQDFGQEKAAAYLKANELALAQYQKMAAEIDCDFEEKTNFIYTTEDKGKILDEVEAVEKIGGKAIYTEQAEIPYKIEAAVGFAKQAQFNPLKFISAIVPDLAIYEESFATKIDKEHFGYSVTVVNGQGRTVKFNADRVIVATHFPFMDKYGMYFMKMYQQRSYVLALKDAAKVDQMYIGNRQKGDKLHNLSFRTYKDYLLIGGCGARTGTKCGAFDELREAAKTYYPESKEVAAWATQDCMTLDGIPYIGRYTKKKEGLYVATGFNKWGMTNSMAAAMLLTGNMDKELAEVFRPDRSMMKPQLFINGLESAKNLMKPVGHRCTHLGCALKWNKAEKTWDCPCHGSRFEEDGKIIDNPAQKNLKG
;
A
#
# COMPACT_ATOMS: atom_id res chain seq x y z
N MET A 1 -8.09 -5.89 17.18
CA MET A 1 -7.09 -5.18 18.01
C MET A 1 -6.50 -4.07 17.15
N SER A 2 -6.16 -2.93 17.74
CA SER A 2 -5.47 -1.83 17.03
C SER A 2 -4.02 -2.18 16.75
N SER A 3 -3.43 -1.56 15.73
CA SER A 3 -2.00 -1.73 15.45
C SER A 3 -1.17 -0.99 16.51
N VAL A 4 0.13 -1.29 16.58
CA VAL A 4 1.05 -0.59 17.49
C VAL A 4 1.20 0.89 17.16
N TRP A 5 0.86 1.31 15.93
CA TRP A 5 1.03 2.69 15.45
C TRP A 5 0.05 3.66 16.10
N GLU A 6 -1.10 3.18 16.54
CA GLU A 6 -2.14 3.99 17.22
C GLU A 6 -1.78 4.29 18.69
N ARG A 7 -0.72 3.69 19.23
CA ARG A 7 -0.33 3.86 20.64
C ARG A 7 0.40 5.18 20.84
N GLY A 8 -0.17 6.04 21.69
CA GLY A 8 0.45 7.32 22.06
C GLY A 8 0.48 8.35 20.94
N VAL A 9 -0.42 8.22 19.94
CA VAL A 9 -0.59 9.20 18.87
C VAL A 9 -2.07 9.56 18.78
N GLU A 10 -2.38 10.84 18.88
CA GLU A 10 -3.72 11.37 18.61
C GLU A 10 -3.66 12.19 17.31
N LEU A 11 -4.39 11.73 16.30
CA LEU A 11 -4.52 12.48 15.06
C LEU A 11 -5.59 13.57 15.22
N PRO A 12 -5.36 14.78 14.67
CA PRO A 12 -6.39 15.81 14.64
C PRO A 12 -7.65 15.31 13.92
N LYS A 13 -8.78 15.89 14.31
CA LYS A 13 -10.08 15.68 13.66
C LYS A 13 -10.34 16.85 12.71
N PHE A 14 -10.82 16.55 11.53
CA PHE A 14 -11.16 17.57 10.53
C PHE A 14 -12.67 17.61 10.32
N GLU A 15 -13.16 18.78 9.97
CA GLU A 15 -14.60 18.93 9.70
C GLU A 15 -15.02 18.21 8.42
N THR A 16 -16.28 17.80 8.35
CA THR A 16 -16.88 17.36 7.09
C THR A 16 -17.14 18.54 6.16
N VAL A 17 -17.16 18.30 4.84
CA VAL A 17 -17.48 19.35 3.87
C VAL A 17 -18.94 19.80 4.02
N LYS A 18 -19.17 21.11 4.18
CA LYS A 18 -20.50 21.69 4.45
C LYS A 18 -21.19 22.31 3.22
N SER A 19 -20.41 22.76 2.24
CA SER A 19 -20.90 23.49 1.07
C SER A 19 -20.02 23.22 -0.15
N ASP A 20 -20.54 23.55 -1.32
CA ASP A 20 -19.80 23.45 -2.58
C ASP A 20 -18.48 24.24 -2.52
N LYS A 21 -17.46 23.72 -3.19
CA LYS A 21 -16.10 24.27 -3.18
C LYS A 21 -15.51 24.32 -4.58
N LYS A 22 -14.65 25.30 -4.82
CA LYS A 22 -13.82 25.41 -6.02
C LYS A 22 -12.35 25.46 -5.61
N VAL A 23 -11.55 24.53 -6.13
CA VAL A 23 -10.11 24.39 -5.86
C VAL A 23 -9.37 24.18 -7.17
N ASP A 24 -8.05 24.36 -7.20
CA ASP A 24 -7.24 24.04 -8.38
C ASP A 24 -6.98 22.51 -8.42
N VAL A 25 -6.76 21.90 -7.25
CA VAL A 25 -6.49 20.47 -7.12
C VAL A 25 -7.37 19.85 -6.03
N LEU A 26 -8.15 18.82 -6.38
CA LEU A 26 -8.84 17.97 -5.41
C LEU A 26 -8.09 16.64 -5.26
N ILE A 27 -7.76 16.27 -4.02
CA ILE A 27 -7.17 14.97 -3.69
C ILE A 27 -8.25 14.12 -3.02
N ILE A 28 -8.46 12.91 -3.54
CA ILE A 28 -9.43 11.95 -3.01
C ILE A 28 -8.68 10.80 -2.33
N GLY A 29 -8.79 10.72 -1.01
CA GLY A 29 -8.14 9.73 -0.15
C GLY A 29 -7.20 10.39 0.86
N GLY A 30 -7.46 10.19 2.15
CA GLY A 30 -6.68 10.68 3.28
C GLY A 30 -5.63 9.70 3.78
N GLY A 31 -5.11 8.82 2.92
CA GLY A 31 -3.96 7.96 3.22
C GLY A 31 -2.63 8.68 2.97
N MET A 32 -1.51 8.03 3.28
CA MET A 32 -0.16 8.61 3.16
C MET A 32 0.09 9.32 1.81
N ALA A 33 -0.23 8.71 0.66
CA ALA A 33 -0.04 9.33 -0.65
C ALA A 33 -0.84 10.62 -0.84
N GLY A 34 -2.11 10.66 -0.42
CA GLY A 34 -2.96 11.83 -0.55
C GLY A 34 -2.54 12.96 0.38
N LEU A 35 -2.18 12.62 1.63
CA LEU A 35 -1.68 13.60 2.60
C LEU A 35 -0.35 14.22 2.15
N LEU A 36 0.58 13.41 1.63
CA LEU A 36 1.84 13.92 1.07
C LEU A 36 1.61 14.79 -0.17
N CYS A 37 0.64 14.45 -1.03
CA CYS A 37 0.25 15.34 -2.14
C CYS A 37 -0.20 16.70 -1.60
N GLY A 38 -1.05 16.72 -0.57
CA GLY A 38 -1.51 17.96 0.05
C GLY A 38 -0.36 18.76 0.65
N TYR A 39 0.54 18.11 1.39
CA TYR A 39 1.73 18.73 1.96
C TYR A 39 2.58 19.46 0.89
N PHE A 40 2.88 18.80 -0.23
CA PHE A 40 3.66 19.41 -1.31
C PHE A 40 2.93 20.51 -2.10
N LEU A 41 1.60 20.44 -2.18
CA LEU A 41 0.78 21.48 -2.80
C LEU A 41 0.65 22.71 -1.89
N GLN A 42 0.50 22.50 -0.57
CA GLN A 42 0.51 23.56 0.44
C GLN A 42 1.81 24.35 0.37
N GLY A 43 2.96 23.67 0.32
CA GLY A 43 4.28 24.30 0.19
C GLY A 43 4.48 25.11 -1.10
N ARG A 44 3.60 24.94 -2.10
CA ARG A 44 3.58 25.71 -3.35
C ARG A 44 2.50 26.81 -3.38
N GLY A 45 1.73 26.96 -2.31
CA GLY A 45 0.62 27.93 -2.27
C GLY A 45 -0.54 27.59 -3.21
N ALA A 46 -0.69 26.33 -3.63
CA ALA A 46 -1.80 25.92 -4.50
C ALA A 46 -3.13 25.94 -3.74
N LYS A 47 -4.25 26.26 -4.43
CA LYS A 47 -5.57 26.10 -3.83
C LYS A 47 -6.00 24.64 -3.96
N TYR A 48 -5.98 23.89 -2.86
CA TYR A 48 -6.32 22.46 -2.90
C TYR A 48 -7.29 22.05 -1.78
N ALA A 49 -7.81 20.84 -1.88
CA ALA A 49 -8.51 20.16 -0.80
C ALA A 49 -8.21 18.66 -0.82
N ILE A 50 -8.17 18.03 0.36
CA ILE A 50 -8.15 16.58 0.54
C ILE A 50 -9.51 16.16 1.09
N ILE A 51 -10.12 15.14 0.50
CA ILE A 51 -11.34 14.52 1.04
C ILE A 51 -11.07 13.07 1.42
N GLU A 52 -11.54 12.67 2.60
CA GLU A 52 -11.46 11.31 3.12
C GLU A 52 -12.85 10.83 3.52
N LYS A 53 -13.22 9.63 3.08
CA LYS A 53 -14.54 9.04 3.34
C LYS A 53 -14.81 8.88 4.83
N ASN A 54 -13.79 8.52 5.61
CA ASN A 54 -13.89 8.28 7.05
C ASN A 54 -12.94 9.23 7.79
N ARG A 55 -11.91 8.68 8.45
CA ARG A 55 -10.84 9.39 9.13
C ARG A 55 -9.53 9.22 8.36
N ILE A 56 -8.69 10.25 8.36
CA ILE A 56 -7.36 10.19 7.74
C ILE A 56 -6.51 9.07 8.34
N ALA A 57 -5.61 8.51 7.53
CA ALA A 57 -4.73 7.39 7.87
C ALA A 57 -5.44 6.10 8.35
N GLY A 58 -6.79 6.05 8.31
CA GLY A 58 -7.59 4.98 8.91
C GLY A 58 -7.54 3.62 8.20
N GLY A 59 -7.03 3.57 6.97
CA GLY A 59 -6.95 2.35 6.16
C GLY A 59 -5.60 1.63 6.28
N VAL A 60 -4.95 1.39 5.14
CA VAL A 60 -3.67 0.67 5.05
C VAL A 60 -2.54 1.37 5.82
N THR A 61 -2.54 2.71 5.84
CA THR A 61 -1.49 3.51 6.49
C THR A 61 -1.28 3.16 7.96
N LYS A 62 -2.35 2.95 8.73
CA LYS A 62 -2.25 2.53 10.13
C LYS A 62 -2.10 1.01 10.33
N ASN A 63 -2.03 0.22 9.26
CA ASN A 63 -1.94 -1.25 9.33
C ASN A 63 -0.67 -1.78 8.65
N THR A 64 0.30 -0.93 8.36
CA THR A 64 1.57 -1.30 7.72
C THR A 64 2.55 -1.97 8.69
N THR A 65 3.69 -2.42 8.18
CA THR A 65 4.92 -2.64 8.99
C THR A 65 5.88 -1.45 8.91
N ALA A 66 5.50 -0.35 8.25
CA ALA A 66 6.18 0.95 8.24
C ALA A 66 7.66 0.92 7.81
N LYS A 67 7.99 0.06 6.84
CA LYS A 67 9.30 0.05 6.19
C LYS A 67 9.33 1.08 5.07
N ILE A 68 10.39 1.87 5.01
CA ILE A 68 10.73 2.78 3.91
C ILE A 68 11.96 2.19 3.24
N THR A 69 11.80 1.66 2.05
CA THR A 69 12.88 1.01 1.31
C THR A 69 12.66 1.12 -0.19
N SER A 70 13.72 1.15 -0.98
CA SER A 70 13.67 1.04 -2.44
C SER A 70 13.81 -0.41 -2.94
N GLN A 71 14.18 -1.37 -2.08
CA GLN A 71 14.48 -2.74 -2.51
C GLN A 71 13.25 -3.48 -3.06
N HIS A 72 12.09 -3.26 -2.45
CA HIS A 72 10.78 -3.75 -2.91
C HIS A 72 10.67 -5.26 -3.23
N GLY A 73 11.46 -6.10 -2.54
CA GLY A 73 11.52 -7.55 -2.76
C GLY A 73 12.70 -7.94 -3.65
N LEU A 74 12.59 -9.04 -4.39
CA LEU A 74 13.52 -9.37 -5.48
C LEU A 74 12.90 -8.90 -6.81
N ILE A 75 12.84 -7.59 -7.00
CA ILE A 75 12.09 -6.96 -8.08
C ILE A 75 12.98 -6.62 -9.29
N TYR A 76 14.24 -6.29 -9.07
CA TYR A 76 15.10 -5.65 -10.07
C TYR A 76 15.54 -6.58 -11.19
N SER A 77 15.82 -7.86 -10.88
CA SER A 77 16.07 -8.88 -11.90
C SER A 77 14.90 -8.99 -12.87
N GLY A 78 13.67 -9.09 -12.35
CA GLY A 78 12.43 -9.12 -13.14
C GLY A 78 12.19 -7.82 -13.92
N LEU A 79 12.43 -6.65 -13.31
CA LEU A 79 12.28 -5.36 -14.01
C LEU A 79 13.27 -5.21 -15.17
N CYS A 80 14.52 -5.64 -14.99
CA CYS A 80 15.52 -5.61 -16.06
C CYS A 80 15.08 -6.49 -17.25
N GLN A 81 14.52 -7.67 -16.98
CA GLN A 81 14.03 -8.58 -18.01
C GLN A 81 12.79 -8.03 -18.74
N ASP A 82 11.82 -7.50 -17.99
CA ASP A 82 10.52 -7.10 -18.54
C ASP A 82 10.52 -5.69 -19.17
N PHE A 83 11.36 -4.79 -18.66
CA PHE A 83 11.31 -3.35 -18.98
C PHE A 83 12.66 -2.77 -19.41
N GLY A 84 13.75 -3.52 -19.28
CA GLY A 84 15.10 -3.05 -19.56
C GLY A 84 15.74 -2.32 -18.39
N GLN A 85 17.08 -2.22 -18.44
CA GLN A 85 17.90 -1.66 -17.36
C GLN A 85 17.59 -0.18 -17.07
N GLU A 86 17.34 0.62 -18.10
CA GLU A 86 17.05 2.06 -17.95
C GLU A 86 15.79 2.30 -17.09
N LYS A 87 14.71 1.56 -17.36
CA LYS A 87 13.47 1.69 -16.58
C LYS A 87 13.60 1.11 -15.17
N ALA A 88 14.36 0.01 -15.01
CA ALA A 88 14.67 -0.53 -13.70
C ALA A 88 15.50 0.46 -12.86
N ALA A 89 16.50 1.12 -13.46
CA ALA A 89 17.29 2.19 -12.84
C ALA A 89 16.41 3.39 -12.47
N ALA A 90 15.50 3.82 -13.36
CA ALA A 90 14.56 4.91 -13.08
C ALA A 90 13.64 4.57 -11.88
N TYR A 91 13.16 3.32 -11.80
CA TYR A 91 12.36 2.85 -10.66
C TYR A 91 13.15 2.89 -9.34
N LEU A 92 14.38 2.37 -9.34
CA LEU A 92 15.28 2.44 -8.18
C LEU A 92 15.50 3.88 -7.76
N LYS A 93 15.86 4.74 -8.72
CA LYS A 93 16.17 6.15 -8.48
C LYS A 93 15.00 6.92 -7.89
N ALA A 94 13.80 6.73 -8.43
CA ALA A 94 12.59 7.38 -7.91
C ALA A 94 12.31 7.00 -6.45
N ASN A 95 12.51 5.74 -6.08
CA ASN A 95 12.27 5.26 -4.73
C ASN A 95 13.38 5.65 -3.75
N GLU A 96 14.64 5.72 -4.18
CA GLU A 96 15.74 6.30 -3.40
C GLU A 96 15.54 7.80 -3.12
N LEU A 97 15.03 8.56 -4.11
CA LEU A 97 14.66 9.96 -3.91
C LEU A 97 13.49 10.11 -2.92
N ALA A 98 12.50 9.22 -2.98
CA ALA A 98 11.41 9.18 -2.03
C ALA A 98 11.90 8.88 -0.60
N LEU A 99 12.85 7.97 -0.45
CA LEU A 99 13.49 7.68 0.84
C LEU A 99 14.24 8.89 1.40
N ALA A 100 15.07 9.53 0.57
CA ALA A 100 15.80 10.73 0.94
C ALA A 100 14.86 11.88 1.36
N GLN A 101 13.70 11.99 0.72
CA GLN A 101 12.70 12.98 1.07
C GLN A 101 12.05 12.68 2.44
N TYR A 102 11.78 11.42 2.78
CA TYR A 102 11.36 11.06 4.14
C TYR A 102 12.44 11.40 5.16
N GLN A 103 13.70 11.07 4.88
CA GLN A 103 14.83 11.38 5.78
C GLN A 103 14.93 12.90 6.04
N LYS A 104 14.79 13.71 4.99
CA LYS A 104 14.77 15.18 5.11
C LYS A 104 13.64 15.66 6.00
N MET A 105 12.42 15.18 5.79
CA MET A 105 11.25 15.60 6.59
C MET A 105 11.33 15.10 8.03
N ALA A 106 11.80 13.87 8.24
CA ALA A 106 11.95 13.27 9.56
C ALA A 106 13.04 13.94 10.42
N ALA A 107 13.97 14.67 9.81
CA ALA A 107 14.94 15.48 10.55
C ALA A 107 14.26 16.60 11.38
N GLU A 108 13.07 17.04 10.99
CA GLU A 108 12.30 18.09 11.67
C GLU A 108 11.06 17.54 12.40
N ILE A 109 10.83 16.22 12.35
CA ILE A 109 9.62 15.58 12.89
C ILE A 109 10.04 14.42 13.79
N ASP A 110 9.65 14.46 15.06
CA ASP A 110 9.75 13.29 15.95
C ASP A 110 8.74 12.20 15.54
N CYS A 111 9.15 11.34 14.61
CA CYS A 111 8.36 10.21 14.13
C CYS A 111 9.02 8.85 14.40
N ASP A 112 9.91 8.76 15.38
CA ASP A 112 10.70 7.55 15.67
C ASP A 112 11.44 7.02 14.41
N PHE A 113 12.00 7.93 13.59
CA PHE A 113 12.71 7.55 12.36
C PHE A 113 14.06 6.90 12.70
N GLU A 114 14.32 5.73 12.13
CA GLU A 114 15.58 5.00 12.27
C GLU A 114 16.08 4.57 10.90
N GLU A 115 17.34 4.90 10.60
CA GLU A 115 18.04 4.36 9.44
C GLU A 115 18.40 2.89 9.71
N LYS A 116 18.11 2.02 8.76
CA LYS A 116 18.30 0.57 8.84
C LYS A 116 18.76 0.01 7.48
N THR A 117 19.32 -1.18 7.49
CA THR A 117 19.48 -2.02 6.30
C THR A 117 18.21 -2.85 6.12
N ASN A 118 17.72 -2.94 4.89
CA ASN A 118 16.64 -3.85 4.52
C ASN A 118 17.24 -5.07 3.83
N PHE A 119 16.93 -6.27 4.31
CA PHE A 119 17.35 -7.54 3.71
C PHE A 119 16.15 -8.32 3.19
N ILE A 120 16.30 -8.85 1.98
CA ILE A 120 15.45 -9.93 1.46
C ILE A 120 16.26 -11.22 1.55
N TYR A 121 15.75 -12.22 2.26
CA TYR A 121 16.46 -13.49 2.48
C TYR A 121 15.69 -14.68 1.89
N THR A 122 16.38 -15.80 1.74
CA THR A 122 15.84 -17.10 1.31
C THR A 122 16.40 -18.21 2.18
N THR A 123 15.65 -19.29 2.37
CA THR A 123 16.05 -20.50 3.08
C THR A 123 16.29 -21.69 2.16
N GLU A 124 16.22 -21.48 0.84
CA GLU A 124 16.30 -22.55 -0.16
C GLU A 124 17.13 -22.12 -1.38
N ASP A 125 16.61 -21.18 -2.17
CA ASP A 125 17.13 -20.83 -3.49
C ASP A 125 18.02 -19.59 -3.44
N LYS A 126 19.33 -19.81 -3.26
CA LYS A 126 20.36 -18.76 -3.32
C LYS A 126 20.49 -18.13 -4.72
N GLY A 127 20.12 -18.84 -5.79
CA GLY A 127 20.25 -18.36 -7.17
C GLY A 127 19.49 -17.05 -7.39
N LYS A 128 18.23 -16.99 -6.94
CA LYS A 128 17.41 -15.76 -7.03
C LYS A 128 18.01 -14.55 -6.30
N ILE A 129 18.74 -14.78 -5.22
CA ILE A 129 19.43 -13.70 -4.50
C ILE A 129 20.59 -13.19 -5.34
N LEU A 130 21.38 -14.09 -5.94
CA LEU A 130 22.51 -13.72 -6.79
C LEU A 130 22.06 -12.98 -8.07
N ASP A 131 20.99 -13.45 -8.71
CA ASP A 131 20.38 -12.78 -9.87
C ASP A 131 19.94 -11.35 -9.53
N GLU A 132 19.36 -11.16 -8.34
CA GLU A 132 18.95 -9.83 -7.87
C GLU A 132 20.15 -8.93 -7.56
N VAL A 133 21.20 -9.45 -6.91
CA VAL A 133 22.44 -8.71 -6.66
C VAL A 133 23.04 -8.20 -7.97
N GLU A 134 23.20 -9.08 -8.95
CA GLU A 134 23.75 -8.73 -10.26
C GLU A 134 22.88 -7.68 -10.98
N ALA A 135 21.56 -7.83 -10.94
CA ALA A 135 20.63 -6.87 -11.55
C ALA A 135 20.74 -5.49 -10.91
N VAL A 136 20.82 -5.42 -9.57
CA VAL A 136 20.95 -4.15 -8.83
C VAL A 136 22.27 -3.45 -9.15
N GLU A 137 23.38 -4.19 -9.22
CA GLU A 137 24.68 -3.62 -9.57
C GLU A 137 24.70 -3.08 -11.01
N LYS A 138 24.12 -3.83 -11.96
CA LYS A 138 24.02 -3.41 -13.38
C LYS A 138 23.25 -2.10 -13.58
N ILE A 139 22.24 -1.83 -12.76
CA ILE A 139 21.46 -0.59 -12.83
C ILE A 139 22.04 0.54 -11.97
N GLY A 140 23.27 0.37 -11.45
CA GLY A 140 23.99 1.37 -10.66
C GLY A 140 23.58 1.44 -9.18
N GLY A 141 22.82 0.46 -8.70
CA GLY A 141 22.50 0.29 -7.28
C GLY A 141 23.66 -0.33 -6.48
N LYS A 142 23.48 -0.41 -5.15
CA LYS A 142 24.44 -1.05 -4.24
C LYS A 142 23.75 -2.16 -3.46
N ALA A 143 24.10 -3.39 -3.77
CA ALA A 143 23.60 -4.57 -3.08
C ALA A 143 24.61 -5.07 -2.03
N ILE A 144 24.12 -5.56 -0.91
CA ILE A 144 24.90 -6.24 0.13
C ILE A 144 24.52 -7.72 0.09
N TYR A 145 25.42 -8.57 -0.37
CA TYR A 145 25.23 -10.02 -0.27
C TYR A 145 25.66 -10.53 1.11
N THR A 146 24.89 -11.43 1.71
CA THR A 146 25.25 -12.12 2.96
C THR A 146 24.58 -13.49 3.05
N GLU A 147 25.15 -14.39 3.84
CA GLU A 147 24.57 -15.70 4.20
C GLU A 147 24.19 -15.74 5.69
N GLN A 148 24.27 -14.59 6.37
CA GLN A 148 23.96 -14.45 7.80
C GLN A 148 22.80 -13.48 7.98
N ALA A 149 21.90 -13.81 8.90
CA ALA A 149 20.81 -12.95 9.32
C ALA A 149 20.54 -13.13 10.82
N GLU A 150 20.20 -12.03 11.49
CA GLU A 150 19.81 -12.01 12.90
C GLU A 150 18.33 -12.39 13.05
N ILE A 151 17.96 -13.60 12.62
CA ILE A 151 16.60 -14.15 12.70
C ILE A 151 16.64 -15.56 13.28
N PRO A 152 15.53 -16.16 13.76
CA PRO A 152 15.58 -17.33 14.65
C PRO A 152 15.84 -18.66 13.91
N TYR A 153 16.33 -18.61 12.69
CA TYR A 153 16.67 -19.76 11.86
C TYR A 153 17.74 -19.41 10.83
N LYS A 154 18.39 -20.45 10.31
CA LYS A 154 19.40 -20.32 9.26
C LYS A 154 18.76 -19.89 7.94
N ILE A 155 19.49 -19.08 7.20
CA ILE A 155 19.16 -18.69 5.82
C ILE A 155 20.23 -19.26 4.88
N GLU A 156 19.88 -19.39 3.61
CA GLU A 156 20.82 -19.78 2.56
C GLU A 156 21.54 -18.56 1.98
N ALA A 157 20.82 -17.45 1.80
CA ALA A 157 21.37 -16.20 1.32
C ALA A 157 20.42 -15.02 1.57
N ALA A 158 20.95 -13.80 1.54
CA ALA A 158 20.19 -12.57 1.54
C ALA A 158 20.88 -11.48 0.71
N VAL A 159 20.07 -10.59 0.14
CA VAL A 159 20.49 -9.33 -0.48
C VAL A 159 19.97 -8.16 0.34
N GLY A 160 20.85 -7.21 0.64
CA GLY A 160 20.60 -6.08 1.52
C GLY A 160 20.79 -4.74 0.82
N PHE A 161 19.96 -3.77 1.19
CA PHE A 161 20.09 -2.37 0.80
C PHE A 161 20.38 -1.58 2.07
N ALA A 162 21.52 -0.88 2.13
CA ALA A 162 21.86 0.00 3.24
C ALA A 162 21.09 1.33 3.18
N LYS A 163 21.11 2.10 4.27
CA LYS A 163 20.50 3.43 4.37
C LYS A 163 19.02 3.45 4.01
N GLN A 164 18.33 2.36 4.31
CA GLN A 164 16.89 2.28 4.25
C GLN A 164 16.33 2.80 5.58
N ALA A 165 15.02 2.77 5.80
CA ALA A 165 14.49 3.32 7.04
C ALA A 165 13.22 2.66 7.54
N GLN A 166 12.94 2.96 8.79
CA GLN A 166 11.69 2.68 9.44
C GLN A 166 11.26 3.84 10.33
N PHE A 167 9.96 3.94 10.62
CA PHE A 167 9.39 5.04 11.40
C PHE A 167 8.01 4.69 11.95
N ASN A 168 7.43 5.57 12.77
CA ASN A 168 6.02 5.57 13.11
C ASN A 168 5.24 6.45 12.10
N PRO A 169 4.40 5.85 11.24
CA PRO A 169 3.71 6.59 10.18
C PRO A 169 2.63 7.54 10.73
N LEU A 170 2.03 7.24 11.89
CA LEU A 170 0.99 8.10 12.47
C LEU A 170 1.59 9.30 13.18
N LYS A 171 2.73 9.15 13.87
CA LYS A 171 3.49 10.31 14.39
C LYS A 171 3.88 11.25 13.26
N PHE A 172 4.46 10.71 12.19
CA PHE A 172 4.80 11.50 11.00
C PHE A 172 3.59 12.24 10.43
N ILE A 173 2.48 11.54 10.25
CA ILE A 173 1.24 12.15 9.75
C ILE A 173 0.74 13.24 10.71
N SER A 174 0.74 13.00 12.02
CA SER A 174 0.27 13.97 13.01
C SER A 174 0.98 15.32 12.94
N ALA A 175 2.25 15.33 12.51
CA ALA A 175 3.04 16.54 12.34
C ALA A 175 2.76 17.29 11.02
N ILE A 176 2.45 16.59 9.92
CA ILE A 176 2.31 17.22 8.59
C ILE A 176 0.88 17.69 8.26
N VAL A 177 -0.13 17.20 8.97
CA VAL A 177 -1.55 17.45 8.65
C VAL A 177 -2.23 18.67 9.29
N PRO A 178 -1.78 19.27 10.42
CA PRO A 178 -2.55 20.30 11.13
C PRO A 178 -3.04 21.46 10.25
N ASP A 179 -2.19 21.93 9.33
CA ASP A 179 -2.50 23.09 8.47
C ASP A 179 -3.01 22.72 7.08
N LEU A 180 -3.22 21.43 6.80
CA LEU A 180 -3.70 21.00 5.49
C LEU A 180 -5.21 21.17 5.35
N ALA A 181 -5.66 21.54 4.14
CA ALA A 181 -7.08 21.63 3.80
C ALA A 181 -7.76 20.25 3.66
N ILE A 182 -8.06 19.61 4.79
CA ILE A 182 -8.65 18.26 4.86
C ILE A 182 -10.14 18.33 5.24
N TYR A 183 -10.94 17.47 4.59
CA TYR A 183 -12.32 17.20 4.97
C TYR A 183 -12.53 15.70 5.20
N GLU A 184 -12.86 15.33 6.43
CA GLU A 184 -13.21 13.95 6.83
C GLU A 184 -14.70 13.68 6.59
N GLU A 185 -15.11 12.41 6.73
CA GLU A 185 -16.50 11.99 6.50
C GLU A 185 -17.06 12.49 5.15
N SER A 186 -16.22 12.52 4.12
CA SER A 186 -16.49 13.16 2.84
C SER A 186 -16.27 12.15 1.71
N PHE A 187 -17.33 11.40 1.38
CA PHE A 187 -17.26 10.29 0.44
C PHE A 187 -17.46 10.74 -1.01
N ALA A 188 -16.38 10.71 -1.81
CA ALA A 188 -16.49 10.90 -3.26
C ALA A 188 -17.23 9.74 -3.91
N THR A 189 -18.35 10.03 -4.58
CA THR A 189 -19.20 9.02 -5.22
C THR A 189 -19.14 9.07 -6.75
N LYS A 190 -18.80 10.23 -7.33
CA LYS A 190 -18.79 10.43 -8.77
C LYS A 190 -17.78 11.51 -9.19
N ILE A 191 -17.17 11.33 -10.35
CA ILE A 191 -16.31 12.34 -11.01
C ILE A 191 -16.82 12.52 -12.44
N ASP A 192 -17.23 13.74 -12.77
CA ASP A 192 -17.68 14.15 -14.08
C ASP A 192 -16.67 15.12 -14.71
N LYS A 193 -16.43 14.98 -16.02
CA LYS A 193 -15.58 15.92 -16.77
C LYS A 193 -16.45 17.11 -17.15
N GLU A 194 -15.99 18.31 -16.81
CA GLU A 194 -16.64 19.57 -17.19
C GLU A 194 -15.87 20.25 -18.32
N HIS A 195 -16.45 21.32 -18.89
CA HIS A 195 -15.77 22.12 -19.93
C HIS A 195 -14.42 22.66 -19.42
N PHE A 196 -14.37 23.08 -18.15
CA PHE A 196 -13.15 23.45 -17.44
C PHE A 196 -12.98 22.56 -16.21
N GLY A 197 -11.97 21.69 -16.22
CA GLY A 197 -11.67 20.81 -15.08
C GLY A 197 -12.64 19.64 -14.91
N TYR A 198 -13.06 19.42 -13.67
CA TYR A 198 -13.88 18.29 -13.21
C TYR A 198 -14.82 18.73 -12.09
N SER A 199 -16.01 18.12 -12.06
CA SER A 199 -16.94 18.17 -10.93
C SER A 199 -16.92 16.84 -10.19
N VAL A 200 -16.70 16.87 -8.87
CA VAL A 200 -16.72 15.68 -8.00
C VAL A 200 -17.87 15.77 -7.02
N THR A 201 -18.75 14.78 -7.07
CA THR A 201 -19.88 14.64 -6.15
C THR A 201 -19.43 13.95 -4.87
N VAL A 202 -19.67 14.61 -3.74
CA VAL A 202 -19.30 14.14 -2.41
C VAL A 202 -20.55 14.01 -1.55
N VAL A 203 -20.70 12.88 -0.86
CA VAL A 203 -21.69 12.71 0.20
C VAL A 203 -20.97 12.92 1.53
N ASN A 204 -21.38 13.94 2.28
CA ASN A 204 -20.75 14.30 3.55
C ASN A 204 -21.28 13.46 4.73
N GLY A 205 -20.73 13.65 5.94
CA GLY A 205 -21.09 12.87 7.13
C GLY A 205 -22.54 13.04 7.59
N GLN A 206 -23.22 14.07 7.08
CA GLN A 206 -24.62 14.36 7.34
C GLN A 206 -25.55 13.81 6.24
N GLY A 207 -25.02 13.06 5.27
CA GLY A 207 -25.78 12.54 4.13
C GLY A 207 -26.12 13.58 3.07
N ARG A 208 -25.59 14.80 3.16
CA ARG A 208 -25.82 15.86 2.16
C ARG A 208 -24.88 15.67 0.98
N THR A 209 -25.41 15.95 -0.21
CA THR A 209 -24.61 15.97 -1.44
C THR A 209 -24.01 17.35 -1.64
N VAL A 210 -22.71 17.40 -1.84
CA VAL A 210 -21.89 18.60 -2.07
C VAL A 210 -21.03 18.39 -3.32
N LYS A 211 -20.72 19.47 -4.04
CA LYS A 211 -19.85 19.45 -5.22
C LYS A 211 -18.50 20.12 -4.98
N PHE A 212 -17.44 19.48 -5.47
CA PHE A 212 -16.14 20.12 -5.68
C PHE A 212 -15.91 20.34 -7.17
N ASN A 213 -15.62 21.59 -7.56
CA ASN A 213 -15.11 21.91 -8.88
C ASN A 213 -13.58 22.04 -8.79
N ALA A 214 -12.86 21.27 -9.61
CA ALA A 214 -11.41 21.25 -9.60
C ALA A 214 -10.80 21.18 -10.99
N ASP A 215 -9.73 21.93 -11.25
CA ASP A 215 -9.01 21.86 -12.52
C ASP A 215 -8.32 20.50 -12.67
N ARG A 216 -7.80 19.97 -11.55
CA ARG A 216 -7.13 18.68 -11.46
C ARG A 216 -7.68 17.86 -10.30
N VAL A 217 -7.72 16.54 -10.49
CA VAL A 217 -8.15 15.59 -9.46
C VAL A 217 -7.12 14.47 -9.34
N ILE A 218 -6.68 14.19 -8.11
CA ILE A 218 -5.78 13.08 -7.77
C ILE A 218 -6.58 12.01 -7.03
N VAL A 219 -6.66 10.81 -7.60
CA VAL A 219 -7.31 9.65 -6.97
C VAL A 219 -6.26 8.80 -6.24
N ALA A 220 -6.26 8.87 -4.91
CA ALA A 220 -5.35 8.16 -4.02
C ALA A 220 -6.11 7.25 -3.03
N THR A 221 -7.18 6.60 -3.51
CA THR A 221 -8.18 5.88 -2.70
C THR A 221 -7.82 4.43 -2.40
N HIS A 222 -6.53 4.09 -2.34
CA HIS A 222 -6.02 2.71 -2.33
C HIS A 222 -6.38 1.93 -3.59
N PHE A 223 -7.63 1.49 -3.75
CA PHE A 223 -8.19 1.00 -5.02
C PHE A 223 -8.99 2.12 -5.74
N PRO A 224 -8.76 2.39 -7.04
CA PRO A 224 -9.52 3.42 -7.76
C PRO A 224 -11.01 3.08 -7.83
N PHE A 225 -11.85 3.95 -7.32
CA PHE A 225 -13.28 3.68 -7.18
C PHE A 225 -14.07 3.77 -8.50
N MET A 226 -13.49 4.29 -9.58
CA MET A 226 -14.17 4.35 -10.89
C MET A 226 -13.88 3.10 -11.73
N ASP A 227 -14.89 2.26 -11.92
CA ASP A 227 -14.73 0.97 -12.65
C ASP A 227 -14.59 1.13 -14.17
N LYS A 228 -15.28 2.11 -14.78
CA LYS A 228 -15.36 2.22 -16.25
C LYS A 228 -14.10 2.76 -16.91
N TYR A 229 -13.40 3.68 -16.25
CA TYR A 229 -12.26 4.36 -16.83
C TYR A 229 -10.95 3.67 -16.40
N GLY A 230 -10.05 3.43 -17.36
CA GLY A 230 -8.72 2.87 -17.09
C GLY A 230 -8.69 1.37 -16.74
N MET A 231 -9.85 0.73 -16.54
CA MET A 231 -10.00 -0.72 -16.31
C MET A 231 -9.16 -1.24 -15.14
N TYR A 232 -9.05 -0.46 -14.06
CA TYR A 232 -8.18 -0.79 -12.92
C TYR A 232 -8.52 -2.13 -12.24
N PHE A 233 -9.78 -2.55 -12.31
CA PHE A 233 -10.19 -3.89 -11.86
C PHE A 233 -9.54 -5.05 -12.62
N MET A 234 -9.15 -4.86 -13.88
CA MET A 234 -8.37 -5.87 -14.63
C MET A 234 -6.88 -5.77 -14.36
N LYS A 235 -6.40 -4.58 -13.99
CA LYS A 235 -4.98 -4.25 -13.80
C LYS A 235 -4.41 -4.66 -12.44
N MET A 236 -5.28 -5.03 -11.49
CA MET A 236 -4.89 -5.24 -10.11
C MET A 236 -5.72 -6.32 -9.43
N TYR A 237 -5.13 -6.90 -8.40
CA TYR A 237 -5.78 -7.81 -7.48
C TYR A 237 -5.28 -7.52 -6.06
N GLN A 238 -6.03 -7.96 -5.06
CA GLN A 238 -5.76 -7.59 -3.67
C GLN A 238 -5.11 -8.75 -2.94
N GLN A 239 -4.00 -8.50 -2.26
CA GLN A 239 -3.42 -9.43 -1.30
C GLN A 239 -3.66 -8.96 0.12
N ARG A 240 -3.91 -9.90 1.02
CA ARG A 240 -4.08 -9.65 2.45
C ARG A 240 -2.96 -10.34 3.23
N SER A 241 -2.27 -9.60 4.08
CA SER A 241 -1.14 -10.06 4.89
C SER A 241 -1.33 -9.69 6.36
N TYR A 242 -0.70 -10.44 7.26
CA TYR A 242 -0.94 -10.38 8.69
C TYR A 242 0.34 -10.01 9.44
N VAL A 243 0.18 -9.41 10.63
CA VAL A 243 1.27 -9.00 11.50
C VAL A 243 0.90 -9.27 12.96
N LEU A 244 1.87 -9.77 13.74
CA LEU A 244 1.84 -9.79 15.19
C LEU A 244 2.93 -8.86 15.74
N ALA A 245 2.62 -8.16 16.81
CA ALA A 245 3.61 -7.51 17.66
C ALA A 245 3.81 -8.32 18.94
N LEU A 246 5.05 -8.71 19.19
CA LEU A 246 5.47 -9.51 20.33
C LEU A 246 6.29 -8.66 21.28
N LYS A 247 5.92 -8.64 22.56
CA LYS A 247 6.76 -8.13 23.65
C LYS A 247 7.58 -9.29 24.24
N ASP A 248 8.72 -8.98 24.84
CA ASP A 248 9.60 -9.97 25.51
C ASP A 248 10.16 -11.02 24.51
N ALA A 249 10.16 -10.71 23.21
CA ALA A 249 10.85 -11.47 22.16
C ALA A 249 12.24 -10.89 21.90
N ALA A 250 13.17 -11.70 21.41
CA ALA A 250 14.47 -11.21 20.97
C ALA A 250 14.30 -10.18 19.85
N LYS A 251 14.98 -9.04 19.98
CA LYS A 251 14.93 -7.95 19.00
C LYS A 251 15.88 -8.26 17.84
N VAL A 252 15.52 -7.77 16.66
CA VAL A 252 16.39 -7.76 15.48
C VAL A 252 16.82 -6.32 15.19
N ASP A 253 18.08 -6.10 14.82
CA ASP A 253 18.55 -4.73 14.56
C ASP A 253 18.08 -4.23 13.19
N GLN A 254 18.14 -5.09 12.17
CA GLN A 254 17.84 -4.75 10.77
C GLN A 254 16.42 -5.15 10.36
N MET A 255 15.98 -4.74 9.17
CA MET A 255 14.68 -5.15 8.61
C MET A 255 14.87 -6.38 7.73
N TYR A 256 14.13 -7.46 7.99
CA TYR A 256 14.23 -8.70 7.23
C TYR A 256 12.88 -9.08 6.61
N ILE A 257 12.89 -9.57 5.38
CA ILE A 257 11.71 -10.06 4.66
C ILE A 257 12.09 -11.35 3.94
N GLY A 258 11.37 -12.44 4.22
CA GLY A 258 11.53 -13.68 3.47
C GLY A 258 11.02 -13.56 2.04
N ASN A 259 11.80 -14.09 1.09
CA ASN A 259 11.39 -14.27 -0.30
C ASN A 259 10.54 -15.54 -0.43
N ARG A 260 9.22 -15.35 -0.55
CA ARG A 260 8.26 -16.45 -0.45
C ARG A 260 8.34 -17.43 -1.60
N GLN A 261 8.73 -18.67 -1.30
CA GLN A 261 8.42 -19.83 -2.13
C GLN A 261 7.20 -20.59 -1.59
N LYS A 262 6.53 -21.37 -2.45
CA LYS A 262 5.25 -22.01 -2.15
C LYS A 262 5.48 -23.29 -1.33
N GLY A 263 5.26 -23.24 -0.02
CA GLY A 263 5.24 -24.44 0.83
C GLY A 263 5.79 -24.23 2.24
N ASP A 264 6.70 -23.28 2.40
CA ASP A 264 7.31 -22.98 3.70
C ASP A 264 6.43 -22.03 4.52
N LYS A 265 5.75 -22.59 5.52
CA LYS A 265 4.83 -21.86 6.41
C LYS A 265 5.54 -21.19 7.58
N LEU A 266 6.75 -21.62 7.94
CA LEU A 266 7.41 -21.21 9.19
C LEU A 266 8.65 -20.33 8.93
N HIS A 267 9.34 -20.48 7.81
CA HIS A 267 10.62 -19.78 7.56
C HIS A 267 10.53 -18.68 6.50
N ASN A 268 9.34 -18.18 6.22
CA ASN A 268 9.12 -17.05 5.32
C ASN A 268 8.33 -15.92 5.99
N LEU A 269 8.99 -15.29 6.95
CA LEU A 269 8.43 -14.22 7.76
C LEU A 269 9.13 -12.89 7.45
N SER A 270 8.52 -11.80 7.87
CA SER A 270 9.16 -10.50 7.92
C SER A 270 9.39 -10.13 9.36
N PHE A 271 10.61 -9.68 9.67
CA PHE A 271 11.02 -9.26 11.00
C PHE A 271 11.45 -7.80 10.97
N ARG A 272 11.09 -7.07 12.02
CA ARG A 272 11.71 -5.79 12.39
C ARG A 272 11.33 -5.45 13.82
N THR A 273 12.13 -4.60 14.45
CA THR A 273 11.83 -4.08 15.78
C THR A 273 11.14 -2.71 15.69
N TYR A 274 10.21 -2.44 16.61
CA TYR A 274 9.74 -1.09 16.93
C TYR A 274 9.69 -0.92 18.44
N LYS A 275 10.59 -0.10 18.99
CA LYS A 275 10.79 0.06 20.44
C LYS A 275 11.02 -1.29 21.14
N ASP A 276 10.05 -1.74 21.92
CA ASP A 276 10.11 -3.00 22.68
C ASP A 276 9.35 -4.15 22.04
N TYR A 277 8.91 -3.96 20.80
CA TYR A 277 8.13 -4.97 20.08
C TYR A 277 8.91 -5.53 18.89
N LEU A 278 9.03 -6.85 18.84
CA LEU A 278 9.34 -7.55 17.61
C LEU A 278 8.06 -7.64 16.77
N LEU A 279 8.10 -7.14 15.54
CA LEU A 279 7.02 -7.30 14.59
C LEU A 279 7.33 -8.49 13.68
N ILE A 280 6.45 -9.50 13.70
CA ILE A 280 6.50 -10.62 12.76
C ILE A 280 5.34 -10.48 11.77
N GLY A 281 5.67 -10.36 10.49
CA GLY A 281 4.71 -10.24 9.39
C GLY A 281 4.78 -11.43 8.45
N GLY A 282 3.68 -11.76 7.78
CA GLY A 282 3.68 -12.89 6.85
C GLY A 282 2.30 -13.31 6.38
N CYS A 283 2.20 -14.58 6.00
CA CYS A 283 0.96 -15.24 5.63
C CYS A 283 0.15 -14.54 4.52
N GLY A 284 0.83 -13.76 3.67
CA GLY A 284 0.20 -12.94 2.64
C GLY A 284 -0.41 -13.76 1.51
N ALA A 285 -1.72 -13.71 1.31
CA ALA A 285 -2.38 -14.46 0.24
C ALA A 285 -3.30 -13.54 -0.57
N ARG A 286 -3.76 -14.02 -1.73
CA ARG A 286 -4.86 -13.34 -2.43
C ARG A 286 -6.05 -13.23 -1.47
N THR A 287 -6.62 -12.05 -1.35
CA THR A 287 -7.77 -11.79 -0.48
C THR A 287 -8.90 -12.77 -0.80
N GLY A 288 -9.62 -13.26 0.20
CA GLY A 288 -10.69 -14.26 -0.01
C GLY A 288 -10.20 -15.68 -0.37
N THR A 289 -8.89 -15.95 -0.33
CA THR A 289 -8.34 -17.31 -0.44
C THR A 289 -7.86 -17.81 0.93
N LYS A 290 -7.77 -19.15 1.08
CA LYS A 290 -7.34 -19.75 2.35
C LYS A 290 -5.86 -19.41 2.64
N CYS A 291 -5.58 -18.97 3.85
CA CYS A 291 -4.24 -18.80 4.41
C CYS A 291 -4.27 -19.09 5.92
N GLY A 292 -3.11 -19.31 6.54
CA GLY A 292 -3.01 -19.53 7.99
C GLY A 292 -3.25 -18.27 8.84
N ALA A 293 -3.22 -17.08 8.23
CA ALA A 293 -3.54 -15.80 8.85
C ALA A 293 -2.76 -15.59 10.18
N PHE A 294 -3.45 -15.19 11.25
CA PHE A 294 -2.83 -15.00 12.56
C PHE A 294 -2.40 -16.32 13.22
N ASP A 295 -3.04 -17.44 12.92
CA ASP A 295 -2.74 -18.71 13.58
C ASP A 295 -1.36 -19.22 13.19
N GLU A 296 -1.00 -19.11 11.91
CA GLU A 296 0.35 -19.46 11.41
C GLU A 296 1.43 -18.54 12.01
N LEU A 297 1.15 -17.24 12.19
CA LEU A 297 2.08 -16.33 12.88
C LEU A 297 2.21 -16.65 14.37
N ARG A 298 1.12 -17.09 15.03
CA ARG A 298 1.14 -17.51 16.44
C ARG A 298 1.89 -18.83 16.62
N GLU A 299 1.79 -19.76 15.67
CA GLU A 299 2.60 -20.97 15.66
C GLU A 299 4.08 -20.63 15.53
N ALA A 300 4.44 -19.71 14.61
CA ALA A 300 5.82 -19.23 14.51
C ALA A 300 6.29 -18.52 15.80
N ALA A 301 5.45 -17.68 16.40
CA ALA A 301 5.77 -17.02 17.67
C ALA A 301 6.03 -18.02 18.79
N LYS A 302 5.17 -19.04 18.96
CA LYS A 302 5.37 -20.10 19.96
C LYS A 302 6.63 -20.93 19.71
N THR A 303 6.98 -21.15 18.45
CA THR A 303 8.14 -21.97 18.06
C THR A 303 9.44 -21.22 18.31
N TYR A 304 9.54 -19.96 17.87
CA TYR A 304 10.80 -19.21 17.90
C TYR A 304 10.94 -18.28 19.11
N TYR A 305 9.84 -17.88 19.74
CA TYR A 305 9.80 -16.92 20.85
C TYR A 305 8.79 -17.36 21.93
N PRO A 306 8.97 -18.55 22.55
CA PRO A 306 7.99 -19.15 23.46
C PRO A 306 7.64 -18.28 24.67
N GLU A 307 8.59 -17.47 25.16
CA GLU A 307 8.40 -16.57 26.31
C GLU A 307 7.77 -15.22 25.94
N SER A 308 7.57 -14.96 24.64
CA SER A 308 7.02 -13.69 24.17
C SER A 308 5.52 -13.58 24.37
N LYS A 309 5.03 -12.33 24.42
CA LYS A 309 3.60 -12.02 24.58
C LYS A 309 3.08 -11.26 23.37
N GLU A 310 2.02 -11.78 22.75
CA GLU A 310 1.26 -11.04 21.72
C GLU A 310 0.60 -9.82 22.37
N VAL A 311 1.02 -8.63 21.94
CA VAL A 311 0.44 -7.36 22.43
C VAL A 311 -0.45 -6.68 21.40
N ALA A 312 -0.32 -7.02 20.12
CA ALA A 312 -1.19 -6.54 19.05
C ALA A 312 -1.15 -7.51 17.86
N ALA A 313 -2.24 -7.53 17.11
CA ALA A 313 -2.38 -8.27 15.88
C ALA A 313 -3.23 -7.45 14.90
N TRP A 314 -2.74 -7.29 13.67
CA TRP A 314 -3.46 -6.57 12.62
C TRP A 314 -3.17 -7.16 11.24
N ALA A 315 -3.99 -6.79 10.27
CA ALA A 315 -3.88 -7.23 8.89
C ALA A 315 -3.94 -6.03 7.95
N THR A 316 -3.24 -6.14 6.83
CA THR A 316 -3.21 -5.13 5.76
C THR A 316 -3.66 -5.75 4.45
N GLN A 317 -4.31 -4.92 3.64
CA GLN A 317 -4.65 -5.24 2.27
C GLN A 317 -3.88 -4.35 1.31
N ASP A 318 -3.30 -4.95 0.29
CA ASP A 318 -2.51 -4.24 -0.71
C ASP A 318 -3.07 -4.50 -2.11
N CYS A 319 -3.18 -3.42 -2.89
CA CYS A 319 -3.35 -3.51 -4.33
C CYS A 319 -2.05 -3.94 -5.01
N MET A 320 -2.09 -5.12 -5.63
CA MET A 320 -0.99 -5.67 -6.41
C MET A 320 -1.22 -5.40 -7.90
N THR A 321 -0.21 -4.88 -8.59
CA THR A 321 -0.24 -4.72 -10.05
C THR A 321 0.18 -6.01 -10.75
N LEU A 322 -0.02 -6.07 -12.06
CA LEU A 322 0.33 -7.25 -12.86
C LEU A 322 1.84 -7.35 -13.14
N ASP A 323 2.57 -6.26 -12.93
CA ASP A 323 3.96 -6.08 -13.33
C ASP A 323 4.89 -5.66 -12.18
N GLY A 324 4.38 -5.58 -10.94
CA GLY A 324 5.14 -5.17 -9.76
C GLY A 324 5.41 -3.66 -9.64
N ILE A 325 5.09 -2.86 -10.66
CA ILE A 325 5.28 -1.40 -10.66
C ILE A 325 3.94 -0.70 -10.37
N PRO A 326 3.89 0.29 -9.47
CA PRO A 326 2.65 1.00 -9.20
C PRO A 326 2.17 1.82 -10.40
N TYR A 327 0.89 2.21 -10.35
CA TYR A 327 0.29 3.09 -11.33
C TYR A 327 0.21 4.50 -10.74
N ILE A 328 1.07 5.40 -11.22
CA ILE A 328 1.19 6.80 -10.80
C ILE A 328 1.19 7.67 -12.06
N GLY A 329 0.24 8.58 -12.18
CA GLY A 329 0.17 9.51 -13.31
C GLY A 329 -1.24 9.72 -13.82
N ARG A 330 -1.39 10.03 -15.11
CA ARG A 330 -2.71 10.28 -15.73
C ARG A 330 -3.60 9.04 -15.62
N TYR A 331 -4.81 9.23 -15.12
CA TYR A 331 -5.78 8.16 -14.87
C TYR A 331 -6.12 7.36 -16.13
N THR A 332 -6.20 8.05 -17.28
CA THR A 332 -6.17 7.49 -18.64
C THR A 332 -5.51 8.47 -19.59
N LYS A 333 -5.04 8.02 -20.76
CA LYS A 333 -4.50 8.89 -21.84
C LYS A 333 -5.44 10.04 -22.23
N LYS A 334 -6.77 9.82 -22.19
CA LYS A 334 -7.80 10.76 -22.70
C LYS A 334 -8.32 11.76 -21.66
N LYS A 335 -7.99 11.58 -20.37
CA LYS A 335 -8.59 12.38 -19.27
C LYS A 335 -7.52 13.29 -18.68
N GLU A 336 -7.25 14.39 -19.37
CA GLU A 336 -6.32 15.41 -18.89
C GLU A 336 -6.85 16.08 -17.61
N GLY A 337 -5.97 16.20 -16.61
CA GLY A 337 -6.29 16.74 -15.29
C GLY A 337 -6.76 15.68 -14.29
N LEU A 338 -7.01 14.43 -14.70
CA LEU A 338 -7.35 13.33 -13.77
C LEU A 338 -6.14 12.41 -13.60
N TYR A 339 -5.74 12.21 -12.35
CA TYR A 339 -4.55 11.45 -11.96
C TYR A 339 -4.90 10.33 -10.99
N VAL A 340 -4.02 9.33 -10.90
CA VAL A 340 -4.13 8.21 -9.94
C VAL A 340 -2.80 7.96 -9.27
N ALA A 341 -2.85 7.47 -8.03
CA ALA A 341 -1.75 6.81 -7.34
C ALA A 341 -2.28 5.53 -6.67
N THR A 342 -1.91 4.36 -7.18
CA THR A 342 -2.42 3.06 -6.70
C THR A 342 -1.46 1.91 -7.01
N GLY A 343 -1.79 0.71 -6.54
CA GLY A 343 -1.06 -0.50 -6.88
C GLY A 343 0.33 -0.54 -6.26
N PHE A 344 0.47 -0.11 -5.01
CA PHE A 344 1.79 0.05 -4.37
C PHE A 344 2.49 -1.28 -4.02
N ASN A 345 1.91 -2.43 -4.36
CA ASN A 345 2.55 -3.75 -4.24
C ASN A 345 3.16 -4.02 -2.85
N LYS A 346 2.45 -3.68 -1.77
CA LYS A 346 2.91 -3.75 -0.36
C LYS A 346 3.88 -2.67 0.10
N TRP A 347 4.52 -1.96 -0.83
CA TRP A 347 5.52 -0.95 -0.56
C TRP A 347 4.91 0.45 -0.47
N GLY A 348 3.82 0.56 0.30
CA GLY A 348 2.99 1.75 0.33
C GLY A 348 3.70 2.99 0.87
N MET A 349 4.67 2.86 1.78
CA MET A 349 5.37 4.01 2.37
C MET A 349 6.23 4.74 1.33
N THR A 350 7.19 4.04 0.73
CA THR A 350 8.08 4.60 -0.30
C THR A 350 7.30 5.06 -1.53
N ASN A 351 6.41 4.21 -2.06
CA ASN A 351 5.63 4.55 -3.26
C ASN A 351 4.64 5.69 -3.01
N SER A 352 4.14 5.92 -1.79
CA SER A 352 3.31 7.10 -1.49
C SER A 352 4.09 8.40 -1.66
N MET A 353 5.34 8.44 -1.21
CA MET A 353 6.20 9.61 -1.36
C MET A 353 6.62 9.80 -2.81
N ALA A 354 7.04 8.73 -3.51
CA ALA A 354 7.32 8.80 -4.93
C ALA A 354 6.12 9.32 -5.73
N ALA A 355 4.91 8.80 -5.44
CA ALA A 355 3.68 9.24 -6.08
C ALA A 355 3.39 10.72 -5.81
N ALA A 356 3.49 11.15 -4.55
CA ALA A 356 3.27 12.53 -4.19
C ALA A 356 4.25 13.47 -4.89
N MET A 357 5.55 13.14 -4.88
CA MET A 357 6.57 13.94 -5.55
C MET A 357 6.34 14.03 -7.06
N LEU A 358 6.04 12.92 -7.74
CA LEU A 358 5.76 12.90 -9.18
C LEU A 358 4.51 13.72 -9.54
N LEU A 359 3.40 13.53 -8.81
CA LEU A 359 2.12 14.17 -9.12
C LEU A 359 2.09 15.66 -8.80
N THR A 360 2.98 16.13 -7.93
CA THR A 360 3.07 17.54 -7.51
C THR A 360 4.29 18.28 -8.07
N GLY A 361 5.10 17.61 -8.91
CA GLY A 361 6.26 18.21 -9.57
C GLY A 361 7.46 18.45 -8.67
N ASN A 362 7.67 17.61 -7.65
CA ASN A 362 8.90 17.53 -6.84
C ASN A 362 9.87 16.45 -7.33
N MET A 363 9.56 15.78 -8.43
CA MET A 363 10.41 14.76 -9.03
C MET A 363 10.43 14.96 -10.54
N ASP A 364 11.56 14.60 -11.16
CA ASP A 364 11.72 14.66 -12.61
C ASP A 364 10.62 13.85 -13.32
N LYS A 365 10.12 14.42 -14.42
CA LYS A 365 9.11 13.78 -15.27
C LYS A 365 9.67 12.57 -16.00
N GLU A 366 10.97 12.50 -16.26
CA GLU A 366 11.60 11.32 -16.88
C GLU A 366 11.40 10.07 -16.02
N LEU A 367 11.50 10.22 -14.69
CA LEU A 367 11.22 9.15 -13.74
C LEU A 367 9.74 8.77 -13.69
N ALA A 368 8.83 9.60 -14.18
CA ALA A 368 7.40 9.30 -14.21
C ALA A 368 7.04 8.20 -15.23
N GLU A 369 7.85 8.03 -16.29
CA GLU A 369 7.51 7.15 -17.42
C GLU A 369 7.40 5.68 -16.99
N VAL A 370 8.21 5.23 -16.02
CA VAL A 370 8.13 3.85 -15.50
C VAL A 370 6.81 3.61 -14.76
N PHE A 371 6.21 4.63 -14.14
CA PHE A 371 5.01 4.50 -13.31
C PHE A 371 3.68 4.69 -14.05
N ARG A 372 3.72 4.92 -15.37
CA ARG A 372 2.53 5.27 -16.13
C ARG A 372 1.36 4.27 -16.02
N PRO A 373 0.13 4.74 -15.78
CA PRO A 373 -1.03 3.85 -15.67
C PRO A 373 -1.49 3.16 -16.96
N ASP A 374 -0.97 3.57 -18.13
CA ASP A 374 -1.34 3.07 -19.45
C ASP A 374 -0.37 2.03 -20.02
N ARG A 375 0.51 1.46 -19.18
CA ARG A 375 1.35 0.30 -19.52
C ARG A 375 0.53 -0.92 -19.93
N SER A 376 1.17 -1.84 -20.65
CA SER A 376 0.55 -3.08 -21.13
C SER A 376 0.04 -3.94 -19.97
N MET A 377 -1.19 -4.45 -20.11
CA MET A 377 -1.78 -5.41 -19.17
C MET A 377 -1.47 -6.87 -19.52
N MET A 378 -0.84 -7.12 -20.67
CA MET A 378 -0.59 -8.47 -21.19
C MET A 378 0.54 -9.15 -20.40
N LYS A 379 0.18 -9.62 -19.19
CA LYS A 379 1.06 -10.35 -18.28
C LYS A 379 0.40 -11.69 -17.93
N PRO A 380 1.16 -12.76 -17.64
CA PRO A 380 0.59 -14.04 -17.22
C PRO A 380 -0.42 -13.92 -16.06
N GLN A 381 -0.15 -12.98 -15.14
CA GLN A 381 -1.03 -12.69 -14.02
C GLN A 381 -2.44 -12.23 -14.43
N LEU A 382 -2.61 -11.57 -15.59
CA LEU A 382 -3.93 -11.19 -16.10
C LEU A 382 -4.80 -12.41 -16.35
N PHE A 383 -4.24 -13.45 -17.00
CA PHE A 383 -4.96 -14.69 -17.29
C PHE A 383 -5.31 -15.44 -16.01
N ILE A 384 -4.39 -15.52 -15.06
CA ILE A 384 -4.63 -16.11 -13.73
C ILE A 384 -5.77 -15.38 -13.02
N ASN A 385 -5.77 -14.04 -13.06
CA ASN A 385 -6.82 -13.22 -12.46
C ASN A 385 -8.17 -13.40 -13.15
N GLY A 386 -8.19 -13.54 -14.48
CA GLY A 386 -9.38 -13.82 -15.27
C GLY A 386 -10.00 -15.17 -14.91
N LEU A 387 -9.19 -16.23 -14.84
CA LEU A 387 -9.64 -17.57 -14.45
C LEU A 387 -10.22 -17.58 -13.03
N GLU A 388 -9.54 -16.96 -12.07
CA GLU A 388 -10.03 -16.88 -10.69
C GLU A 388 -11.34 -16.08 -10.60
N SER A 389 -11.48 -15.02 -11.40
CA SER A 389 -12.71 -14.20 -11.43
C SER A 389 -13.89 -14.99 -12.02
N ALA A 390 -13.70 -15.63 -13.17
CA ALA A 390 -14.72 -16.47 -13.81
C ALA A 390 -15.19 -17.59 -12.87
N LYS A 391 -14.24 -18.29 -12.24
CA LYS A 391 -14.52 -19.35 -11.26
C LYS A 391 -15.39 -18.87 -10.10
N ASN A 392 -15.16 -17.68 -9.57
CA ASN A 392 -15.93 -17.16 -8.42
C ASN A 392 -17.22 -16.46 -8.81
N LEU A 393 -17.35 -15.99 -10.06
CA LEU A 393 -18.61 -15.49 -10.59
C LEU A 393 -19.61 -16.62 -10.81
N MET A 394 -19.16 -17.74 -11.39
CA MET A 394 -19.99 -18.92 -11.72
C MET A 394 -20.45 -19.75 -10.51
N LYS A 395 -19.87 -19.56 -9.31
CA LYS A 395 -20.32 -20.28 -8.11
C LYS A 395 -21.78 -19.91 -7.81
N PRO A 396 -22.72 -20.86 -7.67
CA PRO A 396 -24.15 -20.55 -7.57
C PRO A 396 -24.58 -19.98 -6.21
N VAL A 397 -23.89 -20.35 -5.13
CA VAL A 397 -24.30 -20.06 -3.74
C VAL A 397 -23.32 -19.12 -3.03
N GLY A 398 -23.85 -18.28 -2.15
CA GLY A 398 -23.11 -17.39 -1.24
C GLY A 398 -23.45 -15.91 -1.43
N HIS A 399 -23.11 -15.08 -0.43
CA HIS A 399 -23.23 -13.63 -0.54
C HIS A 399 -22.47 -13.12 -1.78
N ARG A 400 -23.06 -12.13 -2.47
CA ARG A 400 -22.53 -11.57 -3.71
C ARG A 400 -21.88 -10.23 -3.44
N CYS A 401 -20.64 -10.09 -3.91
CA CYS A 401 -19.95 -8.81 -3.86
C CYS A 401 -20.72 -7.73 -4.62
N THR A 402 -21.00 -6.59 -3.99
CA THR A 402 -21.69 -5.45 -4.61
C THR A 402 -20.85 -4.68 -5.63
N HIS A 403 -19.58 -5.07 -5.83
CA HIS A 403 -18.74 -4.57 -6.92
C HIS A 403 -19.15 -5.17 -8.27
N LEU A 404 -18.78 -6.43 -8.52
CA LEU A 404 -19.02 -7.13 -9.80
C LEU A 404 -19.69 -8.50 -9.64
N GLY A 405 -20.25 -8.83 -8.47
CA GLY A 405 -21.08 -10.03 -8.27
C GLY A 405 -20.32 -11.33 -7.96
N CYS A 406 -19.01 -11.30 -7.76
CA CYS A 406 -18.26 -12.49 -7.33
C CYS A 406 -18.78 -13.05 -5.99
N ALA A 407 -18.82 -14.38 -5.87
CA ALA A 407 -19.17 -15.04 -4.62
C ALA A 407 -18.12 -14.76 -3.53
N LEU A 408 -18.56 -14.26 -2.38
CA LEU A 408 -17.72 -13.93 -1.24
C LEU A 408 -17.24 -15.18 -0.50
N LYS A 409 -16.15 -15.03 0.24
CA LYS A 409 -15.55 -16.06 1.07
C LYS A 409 -15.43 -15.58 2.51
N TRP A 410 -15.81 -16.44 3.44
CA TRP A 410 -15.70 -16.14 4.86
C TRP A 410 -14.24 -16.23 5.31
N ASN A 411 -13.72 -15.13 5.85
CA ASN A 411 -12.43 -15.06 6.52
C ASN A 411 -12.66 -15.25 8.03
N LYS A 412 -12.34 -16.45 8.52
CA LYS A 412 -12.52 -16.81 9.94
C LYS A 412 -11.64 -16.00 10.88
N ALA A 413 -10.44 -15.61 10.45
CA ALA A 413 -9.47 -14.93 11.30
C ALA A 413 -9.92 -13.52 11.68
N GLU A 414 -10.68 -12.86 10.79
CA GLU A 414 -11.14 -11.49 10.97
C GLU A 414 -12.65 -11.34 11.04
N LYS A 415 -13.39 -12.44 10.85
CA LYS A 415 -14.86 -12.48 10.80
C LYS A 415 -15.42 -11.54 9.72
N THR A 416 -14.88 -11.65 8.51
CA THR A 416 -15.29 -10.82 7.36
C THR A 416 -15.67 -11.64 6.13
N TRP A 417 -16.49 -11.04 5.28
CA TRP A 417 -16.74 -11.54 3.93
C TRP A 417 -15.77 -10.89 2.95
N ASP A 418 -14.94 -11.71 2.30
CA ASP A 418 -13.86 -11.26 1.44
C ASP A 418 -14.11 -11.70 -0.02
N CYS A 419 -13.98 -10.77 -0.96
CA CYS A 419 -14.13 -11.04 -2.39
C CYS A 419 -12.81 -11.55 -2.99
N PRO A 420 -12.75 -12.78 -3.54
CA PRO A 420 -11.52 -13.31 -4.11
C PRO A 420 -11.11 -12.68 -5.44
N CYS A 421 -12.04 -12.01 -6.15
CA CYS A 421 -11.75 -11.41 -7.44
C CYS A 421 -10.88 -10.14 -7.27
N HIS A 422 -11.43 -9.15 -6.56
CA HIS A 422 -10.83 -7.83 -6.39
C HIS A 422 -10.80 -7.37 -4.93
N GLY A 423 -10.96 -8.27 -3.95
CA GLY A 423 -10.68 -7.95 -2.55
C GLY A 423 -11.60 -6.96 -1.84
N SER A 424 -12.80 -6.66 -2.35
CA SER A 424 -13.79 -5.98 -1.49
C SER A 424 -14.05 -6.79 -0.23
N ARG A 425 -14.17 -6.10 0.91
CA ARG A 425 -14.41 -6.74 2.21
C ARG A 425 -15.60 -6.14 2.91
N PHE A 426 -16.32 -6.98 3.66
CA PHE A 426 -17.52 -6.62 4.39
C PHE A 426 -17.49 -7.22 5.80
N GLU A 427 -18.05 -6.51 6.76
CA GLU A 427 -18.31 -6.99 8.11
C GLU A 427 -19.29 -8.18 8.07
N GLU A 428 -19.44 -8.88 9.19
CA GLU A 428 -20.36 -10.02 9.32
C GLU A 428 -21.81 -9.65 8.97
N ASP A 429 -22.23 -8.43 9.31
CA ASP A 429 -23.55 -7.86 9.01
C ASP A 429 -23.69 -7.32 7.57
N GLY A 430 -22.63 -7.42 6.76
CA GLY A 430 -22.61 -6.96 5.37
C GLY A 430 -22.24 -5.49 5.18
N LYS A 431 -21.90 -4.74 6.23
CA LYS A 431 -21.36 -3.38 6.09
C LYS A 431 -20.01 -3.39 5.38
N ILE A 432 -19.81 -2.46 4.45
CA ILE A 432 -18.56 -2.40 3.68
C ILE A 432 -17.36 -1.94 4.53
N ILE A 433 -16.24 -2.67 4.40
CA ILE A 433 -14.94 -2.36 5.01
C ILE A 433 -14.00 -1.80 3.94
N ASP A 434 -13.66 -2.63 2.94
CA ASP A 434 -12.65 -2.33 1.93
C ASP A 434 -13.28 -2.23 0.53
N ASN A 435 -12.82 -1.25 -0.25
CA ASN A 435 -13.12 -1.11 -1.67
C ASN A 435 -12.47 -2.26 -2.48
N PRO A 436 -12.87 -2.55 -3.75
CA PRO A 436 -13.56 -1.69 -4.73
C PRO A 436 -15.06 -1.44 -4.55
N ALA A 437 -15.78 -2.30 -3.82
CA ALA A 437 -17.20 -2.11 -3.59
C ALA A 437 -17.47 -0.71 -2.99
N GLN A 438 -18.66 -0.18 -3.24
CA GLN A 438 -19.07 1.14 -2.74
C GLN A 438 -20.35 1.08 -1.91
N LYS A 439 -20.95 -0.11 -1.76
CA LYS A 439 -22.24 -0.34 -1.11
C LYS A 439 -22.15 -1.56 -0.21
N ASN A 440 -22.88 -1.55 0.90
CA ASN A 440 -23.06 -2.72 1.76
C ASN A 440 -23.71 -3.88 1.00
N LEU A 441 -23.56 -5.10 1.50
CA LEU A 441 -24.28 -6.26 0.98
C LEU A 441 -25.80 -6.03 1.10
N LYS A 442 -26.54 -6.55 0.12
CA LYS A 442 -27.99 -6.64 0.23
C LYS A 442 -28.28 -7.90 1.06
N GLY A 443 -29.08 -7.73 2.13
CA GLY A 443 -29.52 -8.82 3.00
C GLY A 443 -30.32 -9.88 2.26
#